data_AF-A0A1Q8G2W7-F1
#
_entry.id   AF-A0A1Q8G2W7-F1
#
_cell.length_a   1.000
_cell.length_b   1.000
_cell.length_c   1.000
_cell.angle_alpha   90.00
_cell.angle_beta   90.00
_cell.angle_gamma   90.00
#
_symmetry.space_group_name_H-M   'P 1'
#
loop_
_entity.id
_entity.type
_entity.pdbx_description
1 polymer ?
#
loop_
_entity_poly.entity_id
_entity_poly.type
_entity_poly.pdbx_seq_one_letter_code
_entity_poly.pdbx_strand_id
1 'polypeptide(L)'
;MQSNKQSSGPSEPITLYNAVNRYERVLAEVEDIENKVADLKDNAHPGVFDIFIQLSMLKTVVGGASDTFESGKPGKVTVKSIRMLTNLETLTFELSDIVKDARAELLPEQS
;
A
#
# COMPACT_ATOMS: atom_id res chain seq x y z
N MET A 1 2.67 -23.91 22.24
CA MET A 1 2.79 -22.55 21.69
C MET A 1 2.25 -22.60 20.28
N GLN A 2 1.01 -22.12 20.08
CA GLN A 2 0.37 -22.15 18.76
C GLN A 2 0.91 -21.00 17.93
N SER A 3 1.63 -21.32 16.87
CA SER A 3 2.01 -20.39 15.81
C SER A 3 0.73 -19.92 15.11
N ASN A 4 0.33 -18.67 15.36
CA ASN A 4 -0.72 -18.04 14.59
C ASN A 4 -0.16 -17.75 13.19
N LYS A 5 -0.32 -18.71 12.27
CA LYS A 5 -0.26 -18.42 10.83
C LYS A 5 -1.39 -17.44 10.55
N GLN A 6 -1.06 -16.15 10.44
CA GLN A 6 -1.97 -15.19 9.84
C GLN A 6 -2.19 -15.65 8.40
N SER A 7 -3.37 -16.20 8.20
CA SER A 7 -3.90 -16.64 6.94
C SER A 7 -3.84 -15.50 5.93
N SER A 8 -3.14 -15.71 4.82
CA SER A 8 -3.47 -15.15 3.52
C SER A 8 -4.83 -15.71 3.06
N GLY A 9 -5.87 -15.45 3.85
CA GLY A 9 -7.26 -15.62 3.42
C GLY A 9 -7.55 -14.57 2.35
N PRO A 10 -8.49 -14.84 1.43
CA PRO A 10 -8.91 -13.81 0.48
C PRO A 10 -9.38 -12.59 1.27
N SER A 11 -8.69 -11.47 1.08
CA SER A 11 -9.14 -10.15 1.54
C SER A 11 -10.61 -10.00 1.17
N GLU A 12 -11.43 -9.57 2.12
CA GLU A 12 -12.85 -9.32 1.88
C GLU A 12 -13.02 -8.51 0.58
N PRO A 13 -13.89 -8.94 -0.36
CA PRO A 13 -14.08 -8.25 -1.61
C PRO A 13 -14.42 -6.77 -1.40
N ILE A 14 -13.87 -5.91 -2.25
CA ILE A 14 -14.21 -4.49 -2.23
C ILE A 14 -15.61 -4.32 -2.84
N THR A 15 -16.51 -3.74 -2.06
CA THR A 15 -17.90 -3.45 -2.40
C THR A 15 -18.14 -1.94 -2.37
N LEU A 16 -19.27 -1.49 -2.93
CA LEU A 16 -19.66 -0.08 -2.85
C LEU A 16 -19.77 0.43 -1.40
N TYR A 17 -20.11 -0.46 -0.45
CA TYR A 17 -20.29 -0.11 0.96
C TYR A 17 -18.98 0.02 1.73
N ASN A 18 -17.93 -0.70 1.31
CA ASN A 18 -16.63 -0.68 2.00
C ASN A 18 -15.53 0.05 1.22
N ALA A 19 -15.75 0.45 -0.04
CA ALA A 19 -14.73 1.03 -0.91
C ALA A 19 -14.03 2.26 -0.33
N VAL A 20 -14.77 3.17 0.30
CA VAL A 20 -14.19 4.36 0.97
C VAL A 20 -13.25 3.93 2.10
N ASN A 21 -13.73 3.08 3.01
CA ASN A 21 -12.93 2.56 4.13
C ASN A 21 -11.72 1.73 3.66
N ARG A 22 -11.81 1.07 2.49
CA ARG A 22 -10.70 0.34 1.88
C ARG A 22 -9.67 1.30 1.31
N TYR A 23 -10.09 2.38 0.66
CA TYR A 23 -9.20 3.42 0.19
C TYR A 23 -8.47 4.13 1.35
N GLU A 24 -9.16 4.41 2.45
CA GLU A 24 -8.52 4.95 3.67
C GLU A 24 -7.45 4.01 4.24
N ARG A 25 -7.68 2.70 4.20
CA ARG A 25 -6.66 1.70 4.58
C ARG A 25 -5.47 1.72 3.63
N VAL A 26 -5.70 1.85 2.33
CA VAL A 26 -4.62 2.00 1.33
C VAL A 26 -3.79 3.26 1.63
N LEU A 27 -4.43 4.38 1.98
CA LEU A 27 -3.71 5.61 2.37
C LEU A 27 -2.82 5.38 3.59
N ALA A 28 -3.33 4.73 4.64
CA ALA A 28 -2.57 4.43 5.84
C ALA A 28 -1.39 3.49 5.56
N GLU A 29 -1.58 2.46 4.72
CA GLU A 29 -0.50 1.55 4.33
C GLU A 29 0.57 2.28 3.48
N VAL A 30 0.18 3.18 2.58
CA VAL A 30 1.14 4.00 1.81
C VAL A 30 1.96 4.92 2.72
N GLU A 31 1.36 5.50 3.75
CA GLU A 31 2.07 6.29 4.76
C GLU A 31 3.06 5.44 5.56
N ASP A 32 2.67 4.24 5.97
CA ASP A 32 3.57 3.29 6.64
C ASP A 32 4.73 2.85 5.73
N ILE A 33 4.47 2.56 4.46
CA ILE A 33 5.51 2.29 3.45
C ILE A 33 6.47 3.48 3.34
N GLU A 34 5.95 4.72 3.28
CA GLU A 34 6.78 5.92 3.19
C GLU A 34 7.73 6.05 4.38
N ASN A 35 7.24 5.82 5.60
CA ASN A 35 8.08 5.83 6.80
C ASN A 35 9.17 4.75 6.74
N LYS A 36 8.81 3.53 6.33
CA LYS A 36 9.74 2.41 6.17
C LYS A 36 10.80 2.65 5.09
N VAL A 37 10.43 3.32 4.00
CA VAL A 37 11.35 3.69 2.92
C VAL A 37 12.28 4.83 3.35
N ALA A 38 11.82 5.75 4.21
CA ALA A 38 12.68 6.79 4.77
C ALA A 38 13.87 6.21 5.55
N ASP A 39 13.67 5.10 6.28
CA ASP A 39 14.75 4.39 6.98
C ASP A 39 15.83 3.84 6.02
N LEU A 40 15.46 3.57 4.76
CA LEU A 40 16.38 3.04 3.75
C LEU A 40 17.21 4.13 3.07
N LYS A 41 16.85 5.41 3.22
CA LYS A 41 17.39 6.54 2.44
C LYS A 41 18.91 6.68 2.46
N ASP A 42 19.53 6.33 3.58
CA ASP A 42 20.98 6.49 3.77
C ASP A 42 21.79 5.29 3.23
N ASN A 43 21.11 4.24 2.75
CA ASN A 43 21.76 3.08 2.13
C ASN A 43 22.06 3.36 0.65
N ALA A 44 23.34 3.24 0.27
CA ALA A 44 23.81 3.44 -1.10
C ALA A 44 23.50 2.26 -2.06
N HIS A 45 22.49 1.45 -1.76
CA HIS A 45 22.13 0.28 -2.57
C HIS A 45 21.30 0.72 -3.80
N PRO A 46 21.65 0.30 -5.03
CA PRO A 46 20.95 0.75 -6.24
C PRO A 46 19.45 0.45 -6.21
N GLY A 47 19.05 -0.70 -5.64
CA GLY A 47 17.63 -1.07 -5.50
C GLY A 47 16.81 -0.14 -4.59
N VAL A 48 17.45 0.63 -3.69
CA VAL A 48 16.74 1.60 -2.84
C VAL A 48 16.17 2.75 -3.68
N PHE A 49 16.89 3.19 -4.71
CA PHE A 49 16.41 4.25 -5.60
C PHE A 49 15.16 3.82 -6.38
N ASP A 50 15.12 2.58 -6.85
CA ASP A 50 13.95 2.04 -7.55
C ASP A 50 12.72 1.99 -6.62
N ILE A 51 12.90 1.64 -5.35
CA ILE A 51 11.83 1.68 -4.33
C ILE A 51 11.29 3.10 -4.15
N PHE A 52 12.16 4.12 -4.10
CA PHE A 52 11.72 5.53 -4.02
C PHE A 52 10.89 5.96 -5.24
N ILE A 53 11.27 5.52 -6.44
CA ILE A 53 10.50 5.78 -7.66
C ILE A 53 9.13 5.10 -7.58
N GLN A 54 9.10 3.81 -7.22
CA GLN A 54 7.85 3.05 -7.11
C GLN A 54 6.90 3.67 -6.07
N LEU A 55 7.41 4.07 -4.90
CA LEU A 55 6.64 4.79 -3.90
C LEU A 55 6.09 6.12 -4.44
N SER A 56 6.90 6.90 -5.17
CA SER A 56 6.47 8.17 -5.76
C SER A 56 5.36 7.97 -6.79
N MET A 57 5.46 6.92 -7.61
CA MET A 57 4.42 6.54 -8.56
C MET A 57 3.14 6.10 -7.84
N LEU A 58 3.26 5.26 -6.81
CA LEU A 58 2.11 4.80 -6.01
C LEU A 58 1.38 5.98 -5.36
N LYS A 59 2.12 6.90 -4.71
CA LYS A 59 1.56 8.13 -4.11
C LYS A 59 0.82 8.98 -5.13
N THR A 60 1.35 9.10 -6.35
CA THR A 60 0.70 9.86 -7.43
C THR A 60 -0.64 9.23 -7.84
N VAL A 61 -0.66 7.90 -8.04
CA VAL A 61 -1.89 7.20 -8.44
C VAL A 61 -2.93 7.19 -7.32
N VAL A 62 -2.49 6.93 -6.08
CA VAL A 62 -3.36 6.97 -4.91
C VAL A 62 -3.93 8.37 -4.70
N GLY A 63 -3.12 9.42 -4.82
CA GLY A 63 -3.58 10.81 -4.76
C GLY A 63 -4.61 11.15 -5.84
N GLY A 64 -4.41 10.67 -7.08
CA GLY A 64 -5.37 10.85 -8.17
C GLY A 64 -6.72 10.13 -7.97
N ALA A 65 -6.77 9.11 -7.11
CA ALA A 65 -7.99 8.40 -6.76
C ALA A 65 -8.81 9.09 -5.65
N SER A 66 -8.26 10.11 -4.97
CA SER A 66 -8.87 10.76 -3.80
C SER A 66 -10.26 11.33 -4.11
N ASP A 67 -10.43 12.05 -5.23
CA ASP A 67 -11.71 12.63 -5.65
C ASP A 67 -12.84 11.61 -5.83
N THR A 68 -12.48 10.35 -6.09
CA THR A 68 -13.43 9.24 -6.30
C THR A 68 -13.87 8.61 -4.98
N PHE A 69 -12.97 8.55 -3.99
CA PHE A 69 -13.18 7.88 -2.70
C PHE A 69 -13.27 8.85 -1.52
N GLU A 70 -13.40 10.14 -1.79
CA GLU A 70 -13.57 11.18 -0.79
C GLU A 70 -14.75 10.85 0.14
N SER A 71 -14.47 10.83 1.44
CA SER A 71 -15.47 10.57 2.48
C SER A 71 -16.61 11.59 2.36
N GLY A 72 -17.85 11.12 2.37
CA GLY A 72 -19.05 11.95 2.18
C GLY A 72 -19.56 12.06 0.73
N LYS A 73 -18.90 11.46 -0.27
CA LYS A 73 -19.38 11.41 -1.67
C LYS A 73 -19.47 9.98 -2.24
N PRO A 74 -20.15 9.02 -1.58
CA PRO A 74 -20.20 7.62 -2.04
C PRO A 74 -20.83 7.45 -3.43
N GLY A 75 -21.65 8.41 -3.88
CA GLY A 75 -22.29 8.38 -5.20
C GLY A 75 -21.34 8.47 -6.40
N LYS A 76 -20.04 8.77 -6.20
CA LYS A 76 -19.03 8.77 -7.26
C LYS A 76 -18.37 7.41 -7.49
N VAL A 77 -18.58 6.45 -6.58
CA VAL A 77 -17.96 5.12 -6.68
C VAL A 77 -18.68 4.29 -7.73
N THR A 78 -17.94 3.83 -8.73
CA THR A 78 -18.45 2.96 -9.80
C THR A 78 -17.82 1.58 -9.71
N VAL A 79 -18.34 0.60 -10.45
CA VAL A 79 -17.70 -0.72 -10.60
C VAL A 79 -16.27 -0.60 -11.16
N LYS A 80 -16.02 0.38 -12.05
CA LYS A 80 -14.67 0.68 -12.55
C LYS A 80 -13.77 1.19 -11.42
N SER A 81 -14.30 2.05 -10.55
CA SER A 81 -13.58 2.54 -9.36
C SER A 81 -13.22 1.39 -8.42
N ILE A 82 -14.12 0.42 -8.20
CA ILE A 82 -13.83 -0.77 -7.40
C ILE A 82 -12.65 -1.56 -7.98
N ARG A 83 -12.65 -1.84 -9.30
CA ARG A 83 -11.53 -2.55 -9.95
C ARG A 83 -10.21 -1.79 -9.81
N MET A 84 -10.26 -0.46 -9.97
CA MET A 84 -9.09 0.39 -9.77
C MET A 84 -8.57 0.29 -8.33
N LEU A 85 -9.47 0.32 -7.34
CA LEU A 85 -9.09 0.19 -5.93
C LEU A 85 -8.52 -1.19 -5.60
N THR A 86 -9.07 -2.26 -6.18
CA THR A 86 -8.48 -3.61 -6.08
C THR A 86 -7.05 -3.63 -6.59
N ASN A 87 -6.79 -3.03 -7.74
CA ASN A 87 -5.44 -2.98 -8.30
C ASN A 87 -4.50 -2.11 -7.43
N LEU A 88 -4.97 -0.96 -6.94
CA LEU A 88 -4.21 -0.10 -6.04
C LEU A 88 -3.82 -0.83 -4.76
N GLU A 89 -4.74 -1.60 -4.18
CA GLU A 89 -4.51 -2.40 -2.99
C GLU A 89 -3.45 -3.49 -3.26
N THR A 90 -3.54 -4.20 -4.38
CA THR A 90 -2.50 -5.17 -4.78
C THR A 90 -1.13 -4.51 -4.93
N LEU A 91 -1.03 -3.40 -5.65
CA LEU A 91 0.24 -2.67 -5.83
C LEU A 91 0.83 -2.19 -4.50
N THR A 92 -0.03 -1.78 -3.57
CA THR A 92 0.39 -1.34 -2.25
C THR A 92 0.97 -2.50 -1.44
N PHE A 93 0.32 -3.67 -1.45
CA PHE A 93 0.85 -4.86 -0.78
C PHE A 93 2.15 -5.37 -1.40
N GLU A 94 2.23 -5.41 -2.74
CA GLU A 94 3.46 -5.82 -3.43
C GLU A 94 4.64 -4.91 -3.07
N LEU A 95 4.44 -3.58 -3.03
CA LEU A 95 5.49 -2.67 -2.61
C LEU A 95 5.83 -2.80 -1.11
N SER A 96 4.84 -3.04 -0.25
CA SER A 96 5.06 -3.28 1.19
C SER A 96 5.96 -4.50 1.41
N ASP A 97 5.73 -5.60 0.68
CA ASP A 97 6.56 -6.80 0.72
C ASP A 97 7.98 -6.53 0.23
N ILE A 98 8.16 -5.81 -0.90
CA ILE A 98 9.49 -5.42 -1.40
C ILE A 98 10.25 -4.58 -0.37
N VAL A 99 9.59 -3.60 0.25
CA VAL A 99 10.21 -2.73 1.26
C VAL A 99 10.57 -3.52 2.51
N LYS A 100 9.73 -4.47 2.92
CA LYS A 100 10.02 -5.36 4.04
C LYS A 100 11.26 -6.21 3.79
N ASP A 101 11.38 -6.81 2.60
CA ASP A 101 12.54 -7.61 2.22
C ASP A 101 13.81 -6.75 2.17
N ALA A 102 13.73 -5.56 1.57
CA ALA A 102 14.85 -4.61 1.53
C ALA A 102 15.31 -4.17 2.93
N ARG A 103 14.38 -3.94 3.86
CA ARG A 103 14.71 -3.61 5.26
C ARG A 103 15.37 -4.79 5.98
N ALA A 104 14.89 -6.01 5.77
CA ALA A 104 15.50 -7.20 6.37
C ALA A 104 16.94 -7.42 5.87
N GLU A 105 17.22 -7.08 4.61
CA GLU A 105 18.56 -7.19 4.02
C GLU A 105 19.50 -6.06 4.48
N LEU A 106 19.02 -4.81 4.46
CA LEU A 106 19.87 -3.63 4.63
C LEU A 106 19.90 -3.07 6.06
N LEU A 107 18.91 -3.40 6.90
CA LEU A 107 18.78 -2.94 8.29
C LEU A 107 18.62 -4.13 9.28
N PRO A 108 19.58 -5.07 9.33
CA PRO A 108 19.42 -6.32 10.08
C PRO A 108 19.32 -6.14 11.60
N GLU A 109 19.77 -5.00 12.15
CA GLU A 109 19.71 -4.73 13.60
C GLU A 109 18.34 -4.22 14.09
N GLN A 110 17.38 -3.97 13.19
CA GLN A 110 16.02 -3.53 13.52
C GLN A 110 14.95 -4.63 13.32
N SER A 111 15.39 -5.87 13.08
CA SER A 111 14.53 -7.04 12.79
C SER A 111 14.12 -7.82 14.04
#